data_AF-A0A7K9D7Z2-F1
#
_entry.id   AF-A0A7K9D7Z2-F1
#
_cell.length_a   1.000
_cell.length_b   1.000
_cell.length_c   1.000
_cell.angle_alpha   90.00
_cell.angle_beta   90.00
_cell.angle_gamma   90.00
#
_symmetry.space_group_name_H-M   'P 1'
#
loop_
_entity.id
_entity.type
_entity.pdbx_description
1 polymer ?
#
loop_
_entity_poly.entity_id
_entity_poly.type
_entity_poly.pdbx_seq_one_letter_code
_entity_poly.pdbx_strand_id
1 'polypeptide(L)'
;QSSRRGGPRPDMVPEIAAAVGFVSSLLRTRGCVSEQQLQVFSGALREALAEHYKHHWFPEKPFKGSGYRCIRINHKMDPIICKAASQIGLSLPQLYQLLPSELTLWVDPYEVSYRIGEDGSICVLYEATATKPVSSYGMLTCKNQMMLGRTSPSKNYIMTVSS
;
A
#
# COMPACT_ATOMS: atom_id res chain seq x y z
N GLN A 1 -28.29 3.18 22.56
CA GLN A 1 -28.36 3.65 21.16
C GLN A 1 -27.21 2.99 20.41
N SER A 2 -27.53 2.05 19.52
CA SER A 2 -26.52 1.35 18.71
C SER A 2 -26.05 2.28 17.60
N SER A 3 -24.82 2.79 17.73
CA SER A 3 -24.10 3.44 16.63
C SER A 3 -24.01 2.43 15.48
N ARG A 4 -24.80 2.65 14.43
CA ARG A 4 -24.64 1.93 13.17
C ARG A 4 -23.27 2.31 12.61
N ARG A 5 -22.28 1.44 12.78
CA ARG A 5 -21.00 1.56 12.07
C ARG A 5 -21.32 1.53 10.58
N GLY A 6 -21.25 2.67 9.91
CA GLY A 6 -21.38 2.74 8.46
C GLY A 6 -20.24 1.94 7.84
N GLY A 7 -20.55 1.10 6.85
CA GLY A 7 -19.54 0.37 6.11
C GLY A 7 -18.56 1.30 5.35
N PRO A 8 -17.51 0.74 4.74
CA PRO A 8 -16.55 1.51 3.95
C PRO A 8 -17.29 2.32 2.86
N ARG A 9 -16.80 3.51 2.55
CA ARG A 9 -17.31 4.23 1.37
C ARG A 9 -17.07 3.37 0.12
N PRO A 10 -18.01 3.27 -0.82
CA PRO A 10 -17.86 2.39 -1.99
C PRO A 10 -16.60 2.69 -2.82
N ASP A 11 -16.15 3.95 -2.80
CA ASP A 11 -15.03 4.48 -3.59
C ASP A 11 -13.63 4.22 -3.01
N MET A 12 -13.51 3.46 -1.93
CA MET A 12 -12.23 2.99 -1.38
C MET A 12 -12.13 1.46 -1.24
N VAL A 13 -13.24 0.75 -1.52
CA VAL A 13 -13.34 -0.69 -1.28
C VAL A 13 -12.32 -1.49 -2.11
N PRO A 14 -12.15 -1.23 -3.43
CA PRO A 14 -11.19 -1.98 -4.25
C PRO A 14 -9.75 -1.85 -3.75
N GLU A 15 -9.33 -0.64 -3.39
CA GLU A 15 -7.98 -0.33 -2.95
C GLU A 15 -7.70 -0.94 -1.57
N ILE A 16 -8.64 -0.82 -0.63
CA ILE A 16 -8.51 -1.49 0.67
C ILE A 16 -8.48 -3.01 0.49
N ALA A 17 -9.31 -3.58 -0.39
CA ALA A 17 -9.31 -5.02 -0.65
C ALA A 17 -7.97 -5.51 -1.21
N ALA A 18 -7.37 -4.77 -2.15
CA ALA A 18 -6.05 -5.09 -2.70
C ALA A 18 -4.96 -5.03 -1.61
N ALA A 19 -4.94 -3.99 -0.80
CA ALA A 19 -4.00 -3.83 0.31
C ALA A 19 -4.12 -4.95 1.36
N VAL A 20 -5.35 -5.26 1.79
CA VAL A 20 -5.64 -6.33 2.74
C VAL A 20 -5.24 -7.69 2.18
N GLY A 21 -5.59 -7.96 0.92
CA GLY A 21 -5.22 -9.20 0.24
C GLY A 21 -3.71 -9.40 0.18
N PHE A 22 -2.97 -8.34 -0.11
CA PHE A 22 -1.51 -8.37 -0.11
C PHE A 22 -0.94 -8.69 1.27
N VAL A 23 -1.34 -7.99 2.33
CA VAL A 23 -0.85 -8.26 3.69
C VAL A 23 -1.23 -9.67 4.17
N SER A 24 -2.47 -10.10 3.91
CA SER A 24 -2.91 -11.47 4.22
C SER A 24 -2.11 -12.53 3.46
N SER A 25 -1.70 -12.25 2.22
CA SER A 25 -0.84 -13.16 1.44
C SER A 25 0.55 -13.31 2.06
N LEU A 26 1.14 -12.23 2.60
CA LEU A 26 2.43 -12.29 3.31
C LEU A 26 2.33 -13.18 4.56
N LEU A 27 1.27 -13.02 5.35
CA LEU A 27 1.01 -13.86 6.53
C LEU A 27 0.81 -15.33 6.17
N ARG A 28 0.10 -15.61 5.07
CA ARG A 28 -0.12 -16.96 4.55
C ARG A 28 1.18 -17.63 4.11
N THR A 29 2.00 -16.93 3.32
CA THR A 29 3.20 -17.52 2.70
C THR A 29 4.28 -17.82 3.73
N ARG A 30 4.39 -17.01 4.80
CA ARG A 30 5.49 -17.09 5.77
C ARG A 30 5.11 -17.76 7.08
N GLY A 31 3.84 -18.07 7.30
CA GLY A 31 3.35 -18.60 8.58
C GLY A 31 2.32 -19.71 8.44
N CYS A 32 2.16 -20.47 9.52
CA CYS A 32 1.07 -21.43 9.67
C CYS A 32 -0.22 -20.73 10.13
N VAL A 33 -0.65 -19.69 9.42
CA VAL A 33 -1.93 -18.99 9.69
C VAL A 33 -3.03 -19.69 8.91
N SER A 34 -4.03 -20.22 9.61
CA SER A 34 -5.16 -20.91 8.97
C SER A 34 -6.00 -19.96 8.10
N GLU A 35 -6.70 -20.50 7.10
CA GLU A 35 -7.62 -19.68 6.28
C GLU A 35 -8.71 -19.02 7.14
N GLN A 36 -9.22 -19.69 8.16
CA GLN A 36 -10.19 -19.10 9.08
C GLN A 36 -9.62 -17.88 9.81
N GLN A 37 -8.39 -17.97 10.32
CA GLN A 37 -7.70 -16.82 10.92
C GLN A 37 -7.49 -15.71 9.88
N LEU A 38 -7.06 -16.04 8.66
CA LEU A 38 -6.86 -15.04 7.61
C LEU A 38 -8.16 -14.32 7.23
N GLN A 39 -9.31 -15.00 7.24
CA GLN A 39 -10.61 -14.35 7.02
C GLN A 39 -10.94 -13.35 8.14
N VAL A 40 -10.74 -13.73 9.40
CA VAL A 40 -10.94 -12.84 10.56
C VAL A 40 -10.00 -11.63 10.48
N PHE A 41 -8.71 -11.88 10.24
CA PHE A 41 -7.72 -10.82 10.07
C PHE A 41 -8.08 -9.86 8.92
N SER A 42 -8.43 -10.41 7.76
CA SER A 42 -8.78 -9.61 6.58
C SER A 42 -10.02 -8.75 6.83
N GLY A 43 -11.04 -9.29 7.51
CA GLY A 43 -12.21 -8.53 7.93
C GLY A 43 -11.86 -7.39 8.89
N ALA A 44 -11.11 -7.70 9.94
CA ALA A 44 -10.68 -6.73 10.94
C ALA A 44 -9.82 -5.61 10.34
N LEU A 45 -8.86 -5.94 9.47
CA LEU A 45 -7.99 -4.97 8.82
C LEU A 45 -8.78 -4.07 7.87
N ARG A 46 -9.68 -4.64 7.06
CA ARG A 46 -10.55 -3.88 6.14
C ARG A 46 -11.39 -2.85 6.90
N GLU A 47 -12.03 -3.24 8.00
CA GLU A 47 -12.83 -2.33 8.82
C GLU A 47 -11.99 -1.22 9.44
N ALA A 48 -10.82 -1.56 9.98
CA ALA A 48 -9.94 -0.59 10.61
C ALA A 48 -9.39 0.43 9.61
N LEU A 49 -8.99 0.00 8.41
CA LEU A 49 -8.53 0.90 7.35
C LEU A 49 -9.65 1.80 6.84
N ALA A 50 -10.84 1.25 6.62
CA ALA A 50 -11.99 2.04 6.17
C ALA A 50 -12.35 3.16 7.16
N GLU A 51 -12.34 2.86 8.46
CA GLU A 51 -12.58 3.89 9.48
C GLU A 51 -11.43 4.90 9.52
N HIS A 52 -10.16 4.44 9.46
CA HIS A 52 -9.00 5.32 9.48
C HIS A 52 -8.97 6.30 8.30
N TYR A 53 -9.34 5.84 7.10
CA TYR A 53 -9.29 6.62 5.86
C TYR A 53 -10.52 7.50 5.62
N LYS A 54 -11.60 7.33 6.39
CA LYS A 54 -12.92 7.94 6.18
C LYS A 54 -12.89 9.44 5.85
N HIS A 55 -12.06 10.21 6.56
CA HIS A 55 -11.91 11.66 6.40
C HIS A 55 -10.66 12.08 5.62
N HIS A 56 -9.92 11.11 5.12
CA HIS A 56 -8.65 11.29 4.42
C HIS A 56 -8.68 10.58 3.07
N TRP A 57 -9.83 10.52 2.38
CA TRP A 57 -9.98 9.92 1.05
C TRP A 57 -10.46 10.98 0.05
N PHE A 58 -9.60 11.33 -0.92
CA PHE A 58 -9.82 12.42 -1.87
C PHE A 58 -9.58 11.95 -3.32
N PRO A 59 -10.57 11.32 -3.99
CA PRO A 59 -10.40 10.82 -5.36
C PRO A 59 -9.98 11.90 -6.38
N GLU A 60 -10.38 13.15 -6.17
CA GLU A 60 -10.03 14.25 -7.06
C GLU A 60 -8.54 14.61 -6.99
N LYS A 61 -7.91 14.35 -5.83
CA LYS A 61 -6.49 14.58 -5.52
C LYS A 61 -5.91 13.34 -4.83
N PRO A 62 -5.67 12.23 -5.55
CA PRO A 62 -5.36 10.92 -4.95
C PRO A 62 -4.22 10.95 -3.92
N PHE A 63 -3.15 11.67 -4.21
CA PHE A 63 -1.98 11.77 -3.32
C PHE A 63 -2.20 12.62 -2.07
N LYS A 64 -3.29 13.40 -1.98
CA LYS A 64 -3.62 14.15 -0.76
C LYS A 64 -3.91 13.17 0.37
N GLY A 65 -3.13 13.23 1.44
CA GLY A 65 -3.26 12.31 2.57
C GLY A 65 -2.62 10.93 2.36
N SER A 66 -1.88 10.70 1.27
CA SER A 66 -1.21 9.41 1.01
C SER A 66 -0.31 8.97 2.17
N GLY A 67 0.52 9.89 2.71
CA GLY A 67 1.34 9.59 3.88
C GLY A 67 0.56 9.25 5.17
N TYR A 68 -0.67 9.75 5.33
CA TYR A 68 -1.54 9.41 6.45
C TYR A 68 -2.16 8.01 6.30
N ARG A 69 -2.48 7.63 5.06
CA ARG A 69 -3.03 6.31 4.73
C ARG A 69 -1.96 5.23 4.61
N CYS A 70 -0.71 5.62 4.38
CA CYS A 70 0.41 4.71 4.22
C CYS A 70 0.50 3.74 5.40
N ILE A 71 0.55 2.44 5.08
CA ILE A 71 0.86 1.38 6.05
C ILE A 71 2.37 1.16 6.01
N ARG A 72 3.03 1.33 7.15
CA ARG A 72 4.50 1.27 7.22
C ARG A 72 4.97 0.31 8.31
N ILE A 73 5.86 -0.59 7.93
CA ILE A 73 6.61 -1.46 8.83
C ILE A 73 8.09 -1.09 8.65
N ASN A 74 8.74 -0.78 9.76
CA ASN A 74 10.18 -0.62 9.86
C ASN A 74 10.62 -1.18 11.22
N HIS A 75 11.47 -0.47 11.98
CA HIS A 75 11.71 -0.74 13.41
C HIS A 75 10.44 -0.72 14.28
N LYS A 76 9.31 -0.25 13.74
CA LYS A 76 8.00 -0.26 14.38
C LYS A 76 6.96 -0.90 13.46
N MET A 77 6.17 -1.82 14.02
CA MET A 77 5.00 -2.41 13.38
C MET A 77 3.88 -1.38 13.26
N ASP A 78 3.18 -1.41 12.11
CA ASP A 78 1.99 -0.58 11.91
C ASP A 78 0.92 -0.90 12.97
N PRO A 79 0.36 0.11 13.67
CA PRO A 79 -0.58 -0.12 14.76
C PRO A 79 -1.92 -0.73 14.29
N ILE A 80 -2.36 -0.46 13.06
CA ILE A 80 -3.59 -1.01 12.50
C ILE A 80 -3.38 -2.50 12.17
N ILE A 81 -2.25 -2.86 11.55
CA ILE A 81 -1.86 -4.27 11.36
C ILE A 81 -1.79 -4.99 12.71
N CYS A 82 -1.09 -4.42 13.69
CA CYS A 82 -0.93 -5.03 15.01
C CYS A 82 -2.29 -5.30 15.68
N LYS A 83 -3.22 -4.34 15.61
CA LYS A 83 -4.58 -4.47 16.17
C LYS A 83 -5.42 -5.51 15.44
N ALA A 84 -5.31 -5.62 14.12
CA ALA A 84 -6.04 -6.65 13.36
C ALA A 84 -5.47 -8.04 13.65
N ALA A 85 -4.16 -8.18 13.69
CA ALA A 85 -3.46 -9.43 13.95
C ALA A 85 -3.67 -9.97 15.38
N SER A 86 -3.79 -9.09 16.38
CA SER A 86 -4.07 -9.52 17.75
C SER A 86 -5.42 -10.24 17.88
N GLN A 87 -6.38 -9.98 16.99
CA GLN A 87 -7.68 -10.66 16.99
C GLN A 87 -7.59 -12.14 16.58
N ILE A 88 -6.51 -12.53 15.90
CA ILE A 88 -6.26 -13.92 15.48
C ILE A 88 -5.17 -14.60 16.30
N GLY A 89 -4.76 -13.97 17.40
CA GLY A 89 -3.77 -14.51 18.34
C GLY A 89 -2.31 -14.32 17.90
N LEU A 90 -2.02 -13.50 16.89
CA LEU A 90 -0.64 -13.19 16.52
C LEU A 90 -0.05 -12.13 17.45
N SER A 91 1.05 -12.48 18.10
CA SER A 91 1.85 -11.58 18.91
C SER A 91 2.74 -10.67 18.05
N LEU A 92 3.18 -9.54 18.62
CA LEU A 92 4.07 -8.61 17.95
C LEU A 92 5.39 -9.26 17.45
N PRO A 93 6.08 -10.11 18.25
CA PRO A 93 7.26 -10.83 17.75
C PRO A 93 6.97 -11.74 16.56
N GLN A 94 5.82 -12.43 16.56
CA GLN A 94 5.41 -13.26 15.41
C GLN A 94 5.18 -12.39 14.17
N LEU A 95 4.58 -11.20 14.30
CA LEU A 95 4.42 -10.29 13.16
C LEU A 95 5.76 -9.85 12.55
N TYR A 96 6.77 -9.58 13.36
CA TYR A 96 8.11 -9.25 12.85
C TYR A 96 8.81 -10.42 12.15
N GLN A 97 8.47 -11.66 12.51
CA GLN A 97 8.98 -12.85 11.81
C GLN A 97 8.23 -13.10 10.49
N LEU A 98 6.92 -12.81 10.46
CA LEU A 98 6.02 -13.15 9.36
C LEU A 98 5.94 -12.07 8.28
N LEU A 99 6.18 -10.80 8.61
CA LEU A 99 6.11 -9.69 7.66
C LEU A 99 7.51 -9.20 7.29
N PRO A 100 7.68 -8.53 6.12
CA PRO A 100 8.95 -7.87 5.80
C PRO A 100 9.34 -6.87 6.89
N SER A 101 10.63 -6.85 7.26
CA SER A 101 11.18 -5.90 8.24
C SER A 101 11.01 -4.45 7.80
N GLU A 102 10.98 -4.23 6.47
CA GLU A 102 10.76 -2.94 5.85
C GLU A 102 9.71 -3.07 4.76
N LEU A 103 8.53 -2.52 5.03
CA LEU A 103 7.43 -2.44 4.08
C LEU A 103 6.86 -1.03 4.11
N THR A 104 6.65 -0.45 2.94
CA THR A 104 5.84 0.76 2.77
C THR A 104 4.76 0.43 1.76
N LEU A 105 3.49 0.59 2.14
CA LEU A 105 2.31 0.28 1.32
C LEU A 105 1.43 1.52 1.25
N TRP A 106 1.31 2.09 0.05
CA TRP A 106 0.44 3.22 -0.25
C TRP A 106 -0.91 2.71 -0.73
N VAL A 107 -1.97 3.24 -0.13
CA VAL A 107 -3.36 2.91 -0.46
C VAL A 107 -4.04 4.21 -0.81
N ASP A 108 -3.99 4.55 -2.09
CA ASP A 108 -4.45 5.83 -2.63
C ASP A 108 -5.62 5.60 -3.60
N PRO A 109 -6.54 6.57 -3.79
CA PRO A 109 -7.59 6.43 -4.78
C PRO A 109 -7.00 6.03 -6.14
N TYR A 110 -7.54 4.95 -6.72
CA TYR A 110 -7.14 4.37 -7.99
C TYR A 110 -5.76 3.69 -8.04
N GLU A 111 -4.97 3.69 -6.97
CA GLU A 111 -3.66 3.01 -6.96
C GLU A 111 -3.32 2.41 -5.60
N VAL A 112 -2.90 1.15 -5.59
CA VAL A 112 -2.22 0.54 -4.45
C VAL A 112 -0.84 0.12 -4.90
N SER A 113 0.19 0.65 -4.26
CA SER A 113 1.58 0.35 -4.57
C SER A 113 2.38 0.11 -3.30
N TYR A 114 3.48 -0.62 -3.40
CA TYR A 114 4.30 -0.97 -2.25
C TYR A 114 5.78 -0.98 -2.60
N ARG A 115 6.60 -0.90 -1.55
CA ARG A 115 8.04 -1.10 -1.57
C ARG A 115 8.45 -1.99 -0.40
N ILE A 116 9.29 -2.99 -0.66
CA ILE A 116 9.93 -3.82 0.37
C ILE A 116 11.42 -3.48 0.40
N GLY A 117 11.95 -3.15 1.59
CA GLY A 117 13.31 -2.63 1.76
C GLY A 117 13.42 -1.12 1.49
N GLU A 118 14.42 -0.47 2.10
CA GLU A 118 14.74 0.95 1.82
C GLU A 118 15.06 1.20 0.34
N ASP A 119 15.88 0.35 -0.27
CA ASP A 119 16.30 0.43 -1.68
C ASP A 119 15.43 -0.38 -2.65
N GLY A 120 14.26 -0.84 -2.19
CA GLY A 120 13.36 -1.64 -3.01
C GLY A 120 12.74 -0.87 -4.17
N SER A 121 12.43 -1.58 -5.26
CA SER A 121 11.59 -1.04 -6.34
C SER A 121 10.15 -0.84 -5.85
N ILE A 122 9.47 0.18 -6.41
CA ILE A 122 8.03 0.36 -6.22
C ILE A 122 7.30 -0.60 -7.17
N CYS A 123 6.38 -1.37 -6.61
CA CYS A 123 5.53 -2.31 -7.34
C CYS A 123 4.06 -1.92 -7.18
N VAL A 124 3.30 -1.95 -8.27
CA VAL A 124 1.86 -1.67 -8.28
C VAL A 124 1.09 -2.98 -8.06
N LEU A 125 0.18 -2.99 -7.08
CA LEU A 125 -0.73 -4.10 -6.75
C LEU A 125 -2.11 -3.91 -7.37
N TYR A 126 -2.56 -2.66 -7.46
CA TYR A 126 -3.84 -2.27 -8.01
C TYR A 126 -3.69 -0.95 -8.72
N GLU A 127 -4.29 -0.85 -9.90
CA GLU A 127 -4.39 0.39 -10.66
C GLU A 127 -5.78 0.42 -11.32
N ALA A 128 -6.44 1.56 -11.22
CA ALA A 128 -7.66 1.85 -11.94
C ALA A 128 -7.50 3.19 -12.67
N THR A 129 -8.21 3.33 -13.78
CA THR A 129 -8.31 4.64 -14.41
C THR A 129 -9.31 5.48 -13.61
N ALA A 130 -8.85 6.62 -13.09
CA ALA A 130 -9.78 7.66 -12.68
C ALA A 130 -10.62 8.00 -13.91
N THR A 131 -11.93 7.75 -13.88
CA THR A 131 -12.85 8.19 -14.93
C THR A 131 -12.91 9.72 -14.90
N LYS A 132 -11.91 10.36 -15.49
CA LYS A 132 -11.89 11.77 -15.87
C LYS A 132 -11.88 11.83 -17.41
N PRO A 133 -12.64 12.73 -18.05
CA PRO A 133 -12.56 12.92 -19.50
C PRO A 133 -11.12 13.29 -19.87
N VAL A 134 -10.65 12.67 -20.95
CA VAL A 134 -9.28 12.66 -21.46
C VAL A 134 -8.56 14.00 -21.29
N SER A 135 -7.44 14.00 -20.57
CA SER A 135 -6.31 14.89 -20.88
C SER A 135 -5.01 14.09 -20.76
N SER A 136 -4.36 13.95 -21.91
CA SER A 136 -3.21 13.11 -22.18
C SER A 136 -1.92 13.78 -21.73
N TYR A 137 -1.28 13.21 -20.70
CA TYR A 137 0.16 13.22 -20.46
C TYR A 137 0.42 12.10 -19.44
N GLY A 138 0.94 10.92 -19.76
CA GLY A 138 2.05 10.58 -20.64
C GLY A 138 2.97 9.66 -19.83
N MET A 139 2.52 8.41 -19.61
CA MET A 139 3.22 7.45 -18.75
C MET A 139 4.27 6.68 -19.59
N LEU A 140 5.55 6.93 -19.34
CA LEU A 140 6.65 6.11 -19.86
C LEU A 140 6.78 4.87 -18.96
N THR A 141 6.29 3.73 -19.42
CA THR A 141 6.61 2.42 -18.83
C THR A 141 7.71 1.74 -19.63
N CYS A 142 8.71 1.23 -18.92
CA CYS A 142 9.95 0.64 -19.41
C CYS A 142 9.77 -0.76 -19.99
N LYS A 143 8.95 -0.91 -21.04
CA LYS A 143 8.78 -2.19 -21.75
C LYS A 143 8.91 -2.18 -23.27
N ASN A 144 9.25 -1.06 -23.91
CA ASN A 144 9.53 -1.02 -25.36
C ASN A 144 10.90 -0.40 -25.70
N GLN A 145 12.00 -1.02 -25.24
CA GLN A 145 13.36 -0.56 -25.58
C GLN A 145 14.16 -1.66 -26.29
N MET A 146 13.62 -2.17 -27.41
CA MET A 146 14.33 -3.09 -28.32
C MET A 146 14.39 -2.60 -29.77
N MET A 147 13.83 -1.43 -30.10
CA MET A 147 13.92 -0.86 -31.46
C MET A 147 13.91 0.66 -31.39
N LEU A 148 15.09 1.27 -31.40
CA LEU A 148 15.44 2.57 -31.99
C LEU A 148 16.77 3.02 -31.37
N GLY A 149 17.80 3.06 -32.21
CA GLY A 149 19.14 3.47 -31.82
C GLY A 149 19.26 4.97 -31.55
N ARG A 150 20.36 5.27 -30.85
CA ARG A 150 21.12 6.53 -30.75
C ARG A 150 20.81 7.51 -29.62
N THR A 151 21.89 7.71 -28.86
CA THR A 151 22.41 8.90 -28.14
C THR A 151 21.69 9.36 -26.87
N SER A 152 22.23 8.92 -25.73
CA SER A 152 22.07 9.54 -24.42
C SER A 152 22.68 10.95 -24.38
N PRO A 153 22.04 11.95 -23.74
CA PRO A 153 22.75 13.10 -23.22
C PRO A 153 23.25 12.81 -21.80
N SER A 154 24.53 13.07 -21.54
CA SER A 154 25.12 13.06 -20.20
C SER A 154 24.58 14.23 -19.38
N LYS A 155 24.08 13.94 -18.16
CA LYS A 155 23.83 14.97 -17.14
C LYS A 155 24.87 14.83 -16.04
N ASN A 156 25.89 15.66 -16.12
CA ASN A 156 26.85 15.88 -15.04
C ASN A 156 26.15 16.63 -13.90
N TYR A 157 26.16 16.07 -12.70
CA TYR A 157 25.93 16.81 -11.46
C TYR A 157 27.29 17.03 -10.79
N ILE A 158 27.76 18.28 -10.74
CA ILE A 158 28.90 18.69 -9.93
C ILE A 158 28.32 19.21 -8.62
N MET A 159 28.66 18.55 -7.50
CA MET A 159 28.44 19.06 -6.16
C MET A 159 29.77 19.63 -5.65
N THR A 160 29.89 20.95 -5.58
CA THR A 160 31.02 21.61 -4.92
C THR A 160 30.81 21.58 -3.41
N VAL A 161 31.74 20.93 -2.69
CA VAL A 161 31.92 21.08 -1.24
C VAL A 161 32.90 22.22 -0.99
N SER A 162 32.50 23.17 -0.15
CA SER A 162 33.36 24.24 0.35
C SER A 162 34.13 23.76 1.58
N SER A 163 35.42 24.08 1.64
CA SER A 163 36.27 23.96 2.84
C SER A 163 36.10 25.15 3.77
#